data_AF-A0A2D7JVH0-F1
#
_entry.id   AF-A0A2D7JVH0-F1
#
_cell.length_a   1.000
_cell.length_b   1.000
_cell.length_c   1.000
_cell.angle_alpha   90.00
_cell.angle_beta   90.00
_cell.angle_gamma   90.00
#
_symmetry.space_group_name_H-M   'P 1'
#
loop_
_entity.id
_entity.type
_entity.pdbx_description
1 polymer ?
#
loop_
_entity_poly.entity_id
_entity_poly.type
_entity_poly.pdbx_seq_one_letter_code
_entity_poly.pdbx_strand_id
1 'polypeptide(L)'
;MVEIQCPHCEEDIELEHGSTGLFNCPYCHEEFSYEGDDIFIPTFSDKLQFFMTVGMKIGLAIVGLGVVLFLGFLINEGPNCTEFGCGMWIYIPCGIWAIGIPIVVISFLRRVWQLNQEA
;
A
#
# COMPACT_ATOMS: atom_id res chain seq x y z
N MET A 1 -19.84 1.31 -29.59
CA MET A 1 -20.26 -0.05 -29.24
C MET A 1 -19.00 -0.86 -29.00
N VAL A 2 -18.84 -1.39 -27.79
CA VAL A 2 -17.79 -2.37 -27.45
C VAL A 2 -18.46 -3.73 -27.36
N GLU A 3 -17.90 -4.71 -28.05
CA GLU A 3 -18.32 -6.10 -27.95
C GLU A 3 -17.60 -6.71 -26.76
N ILE A 4 -18.36 -7.12 -25.75
CA ILE A 4 -17.81 -7.75 -24.55
C ILE A 4 -18.38 -9.14 -24.42
N GLN A 5 -17.55 -10.07 -23.95
CA GLN A 5 -18.01 -11.44 -23.75
C GLN A 5 -18.62 -11.58 -22.35
N CYS A 6 -19.84 -12.11 -22.27
CA CYS A 6 -20.48 -12.38 -21.00
C CYS A 6 -19.70 -13.46 -20.23
N PRO A 7 -19.31 -13.25 -18.96
CA PRO A 7 -18.59 -14.26 -18.18
C PRO A 7 -19.44 -15.49 -17.81
N HIS A 8 -20.76 -15.43 -18.02
CA HIS A 8 -21.71 -16.48 -17.65
C HIS A 8 -22.08 -17.39 -18.82
N CYS A 9 -22.27 -16.83 -20.01
CA CYS A 9 -22.70 -17.58 -21.19
C CYS A 9 -21.72 -17.54 -22.36
N GLU A 10 -20.59 -16.83 -22.21
CA GLU A 10 -19.57 -16.67 -23.25
C GLU A 10 -20.09 -16.08 -24.57
N GLU A 11 -21.30 -15.51 -24.56
CA GLU A 11 -21.88 -14.82 -25.72
C GLU A 11 -21.45 -13.35 -25.74
N ASP A 12 -21.24 -12.83 -26.95
CA ASP A 12 -20.81 -11.45 -27.17
C ASP A 12 -22.00 -10.50 -27.04
N ILE A 13 -21.86 -9.49 -26.19
CA ILE A 13 -22.87 -8.47 -25.91
C ILE A 13 -22.33 -7.13 -26.38
N GLU A 14 -23.13 -6.41 -27.16
CA GLU A 14 -22.83 -5.05 -27.57
C GLU A 14 -23.23 -4.07 -26.46
N LEU A 15 -22.25 -3.42 -25.85
CA LEU A 15 -22.45 -2.37 -24.84
C LEU A 15 -21.98 -1.00 -25.34
N GLU A 16 -22.55 0.07 -24.80
CA GLU A 16 -22.15 1.43 -25.15
C GLU A 16 -20.77 1.75 -24.57
N HIS A 17 -19.91 2.45 -25.33
CA HIS A 17 -18.57 2.81 -24.86
C HIS A 17 -18.67 3.70 -23.62
N GLY A 18 -17.92 3.36 -22.56
CA GLY A 18 -17.95 4.10 -21.28
C GLY A 18 -19.13 3.75 -20.37
N SER A 19 -19.90 2.71 -20.70
CA SER A 19 -20.92 2.18 -19.81
C SER A 19 -20.25 1.42 -18.65
N THR A 20 -20.59 1.77 -17.41
CA THR A 20 -20.04 1.19 -16.18
C THR A 20 -21.18 0.85 -15.23
N GLY A 21 -21.17 -0.36 -14.64
CA GLY A 21 -22.21 -0.79 -13.71
C GLY A 21 -22.61 -2.25 -13.84
N LEU A 22 -23.76 -2.59 -13.26
CA LEU A 22 -24.39 -3.90 -13.38
C LEU A 22 -25.25 -3.94 -14.65
N PHE A 23 -24.92 -4.84 -15.56
CA PHE A 23 -25.67 -5.09 -16.77
C PHE A 23 -26.31 -6.48 -16.73
N ASN A 24 -27.51 -6.57 -17.28
CA ASN A 24 -28.18 -7.84 -17.47
C ASN A 24 -27.82 -8.38 -18.85
N CYS A 25 -27.29 -9.59 -18.90
CA CYS A 25 -27.04 -10.27 -20.16
C CYS A 25 -28.37 -10.59 -20.86
N PRO A 26 -28.58 -10.20 -22.14
CA PRO A 26 -29.82 -10.50 -22.86
C PRO A 26 -29.98 -12.00 -23.18
N TYR A 27 -28.91 -12.79 -23.07
CA TYR A 27 -28.90 -14.21 -23.41
C TYR A 27 -29.16 -15.12 -22.20
N CYS A 28 -28.50 -14.87 -21.06
CA CYS A 28 -28.69 -15.66 -19.84
C CYS A 28 -29.54 -14.97 -18.77
N HIS A 29 -29.88 -13.68 -18.93
CA HIS A 29 -30.57 -12.86 -17.92
C HIS A 29 -29.85 -12.79 -16.55
N GLU A 30 -28.55 -13.14 -16.52
CA GLU A 30 -27.73 -13.01 -15.33
C GLU A 30 -27.09 -11.63 -15.28
N GLU A 31 -27.03 -11.06 -14.08
CA GLU A 31 -26.40 -9.78 -13.78
C GLU A 31 -24.89 -9.94 -13.72
N PHE A 32 -24.15 -9.12 -14.45
CA PHE A 32 -22.69 -9.07 -14.39
C PHE A 32 -22.21 -7.62 -14.29
N SER A 33 -21.11 -7.42 -13.59
CA SER A 33 -20.47 -6.11 -13.47
C SER A 33 -19.54 -5.86 -14.65
N TYR A 34 -19.76 -4.77 -15.37
CA TYR A 34 -18.85 -4.27 -16.39
C TYR A 34 -18.30 -2.93 -15.93
N GLU A 35 -16.99 -2.86 -15.67
CA GLU A 35 -16.27 -1.60 -15.61
C GLU A 35 -15.71 -1.39 -17.00
N GLY A 36 -16.27 -0.43 -17.75
CA GLY A 36 -15.78 -0.06 -19.08
C GLY A 36 -14.27 0.19 -19.09
N ASP A 37 -13.69 0.22 -20.28
CA ASP A 37 -12.24 0.37 -20.54
C ASP A 37 -11.67 1.75 -20.14
N ASP A 38 -12.21 2.37 -19.10
CA ASP A 38 -11.64 3.51 -18.42
C ASP A 38 -10.42 3.01 -17.65
N ILE A 39 -9.25 3.13 -18.29
CA ILE A 39 -7.89 3.15 -17.70
C ILE A 39 -7.85 2.42 -16.37
N PHE A 40 -7.40 1.16 -16.37
CA PHE A 40 -7.08 0.41 -15.15
C PHE A 40 -6.16 1.24 -14.25
N ILE A 41 -6.76 2.08 -13.41
CA ILE A 41 -6.15 2.67 -12.23
C ILE A 41 -6.34 1.54 -11.23
N PRO A 42 -5.33 0.69 -10.97
CA PRO A 42 -5.47 -0.37 -9.98
C PRO A 42 -6.00 0.29 -8.72
N THR A 43 -7.20 -0.13 -8.33
CA THR A 43 -7.96 0.37 -7.19
C THR A 43 -6.99 0.48 -6.04
N PHE A 44 -6.73 1.70 -5.56
CA PHE A 44 -5.73 1.98 -4.53
C PHE A 44 -5.85 1.00 -3.35
N SER A 45 -7.06 0.50 -3.08
CA SER A 45 -7.37 -0.60 -2.15
C SER A 45 -6.50 -1.86 -2.26
N ASP A 46 -6.23 -2.41 -3.45
CA ASP A 46 -5.50 -3.68 -3.57
C ASP A 46 -4.01 -3.53 -3.28
N LYS A 47 -3.40 -2.45 -3.80
CA LYS A 47 -2.03 -2.09 -3.43
C LYS A 47 -1.94 -1.77 -1.94
N LEU A 48 -2.95 -1.10 -1.40
CA LEU A 48 -2.98 -0.68 -0.01
C LEU A 48 -3.16 -1.84 0.97
N GLN A 49 -3.90 -2.89 0.61
CA GLN A 49 -3.96 -4.15 1.35
C GLN A 49 -2.59 -4.84 1.40
N PHE A 50 -1.88 -4.86 0.27
CA PHE A 50 -0.52 -5.40 0.23
C PHE A 50 0.45 -4.57 1.10
N PHE A 51 0.36 -3.23 1.01
CA PHE A 51 1.12 -2.33 1.86
C PHE A 51 0.78 -2.49 3.35
N MET A 52 -0.43 -2.90 3.73
CA MET A 52 -0.80 -3.11 5.13
C MET A 52 -0.20 -4.40 5.71
N THR A 53 -0.38 -5.52 5.01
CA THR A 53 0.04 -6.84 5.53
C THR A 53 1.56 -6.97 5.54
N VAL A 54 2.23 -6.40 4.54
CA VAL A 54 3.70 -6.43 4.42
C VAL A 54 4.34 -5.22 5.10
N GLY A 55 3.64 -4.08 5.16
CA GLY A 55 4.16 -2.83 5.74
C GLY A 55 4.43 -2.88 7.23
N MET A 56 3.68 -3.68 8.01
CA MET A 56 3.96 -3.83 9.45
C MET A 56 5.33 -4.50 9.68
N LYS A 57 5.67 -5.53 8.89
CA LYS A 57 6.97 -6.21 8.98
C LYS A 57 8.11 -5.33 8.48
N ILE A 58 7.89 -4.58 7.40
CA ILE A 58 8.87 -3.65 6.83
C ILE A 58 9.11 -2.47 7.77
N GLY A 59 8.05 -1.87 8.32
CA GLY A 59 8.15 -0.74 9.26
C GLY A 59 8.90 -1.11 10.53
N LEU A 60 8.63 -2.28 11.10
CA LEU A 60 9.36 -2.78 12.27
C LEU A 60 10.83 -3.08 11.96
N ALA A 61 11.15 -3.59 10.77
CA ALA A 61 12.52 -3.80 10.33
C ALA A 61 13.28 -2.48 10.15
N ILE A 62 12.65 -1.45 9.58
CA ILE A 62 13.24 -0.11 9.39
C ILE A 62 13.52 0.55 10.75
N VAL A 63 12.56 0.49 11.69
CA VAL A 63 12.73 1.03 13.04
C VAL A 63 13.84 0.27 13.78
N GLY A 64 13.86 -1.06 13.71
CA GLY A 64 14.91 -1.88 14.32
C GLY A 64 16.31 -1.57 13.74
N LEU A 65 16.42 -1.42 12.43
CA LEU A 65 17.68 -1.04 11.76
C LEU A 65 18.13 0.37 12.19
N GLY A 66 17.21 1.32 12.29
CA GLY A 66 17.49 2.66 12.82
C GLY A 66 18.03 2.63 14.25
N VAL A 67 17.49 1.77 15.13
CA VAL A 67 17.98 1.59 16.51
C VAL A 67 19.38 0.99 16.54
N VAL A 68 19.64 -0.05 15.73
CA VAL A 68 20.95 -0.72 15.66
C VAL A 68 22.03 0.24 15.17
N LEU A 69 21.74 1.01 14.12
CA LEU A 69 22.68 2.03 13.61
C LEU A 69 22.94 3.14 14.62
N PHE A 70 21.91 3.56 15.38
CA PHE A 70 22.04 4.55 16.44
C PHE A 70 22.87 4.04 17.61
N LEU A 71 22.63 2.80 18.07
CA LEU A 71 23.45 2.16 19.11
C LEU A 71 24.89 1.97 18.64
N GLY A 72 25.08 1.55 17.38
CA GLY A 72 26.38 1.43 16.73
C GLY A 72 27.16 2.75 16.70
N PHE A 73 26.47 3.86 16.49
CA PHE A 73 27.05 5.21 16.58
C PHE A 73 27.45 5.54 18.03
N LEU A 74 26.57 5.29 19.01
CA LEU A 74 26.84 5.56 20.44
C LEU A 74 27.99 4.74 21.02
N ILE A 75 28.19 3.49 20.57
CA ILE A 75 29.30 2.63 21.05
C ILE A 75 30.62 2.93 20.33
N ASN A 76 30.58 3.55 19.15
CA ASN A 76 31.76 3.83 18.33
C ASN A 76 32.29 5.26 18.55
N GLU A 77 32.01 5.85 19.71
CA GLU A 77 32.68 7.04 20.25
C GLU A 77 34.16 6.71 20.54
N GLY A 78 34.92 6.49 19.46
CA GLY A 78 36.38 6.44 19.42
C GLY A 78 36.92 7.76 18.86
N PRO A 79 38.12 8.20 19.28
CA PRO A 79 38.58 9.59 19.25
C PRO A 79 39.10 10.06 17.88
N ASN A 80 38.40 9.75 16.79
CA ASN A 80 38.86 10.10 15.45
C ASN A 80 37.84 10.97 14.73
N CYS A 81 37.61 12.15 15.30
CA CYS A 81 36.88 13.24 14.66
C CYS A 81 37.63 13.70 13.40
N THR A 82 37.29 13.18 12.23
CA THR A 82 37.69 13.81 10.96
C THR A 82 36.67 14.91 10.61
N GLU A 83 36.91 16.06 11.24
CA GLU A 83 36.58 17.49 10.99
C GLU A 83 35.44 17.99 10.06
N PHE A 84 34.72 17.18 9.29
CA PHE A 84 33.63 17.70 8.43
C PHE A 84 32.29 16.95 8.51
N GLY A 85 32.21 15.80 9.22
CA GLY A 85 31.03 14.92 9.17
C GLY A 85 30.17 14.82 10.44
N CYS A 86 30.68 15.17 11.62
CA CYS A 86 30.14 14.70 12.90
C CYS A 86 28.66 15.11 13.18
N GLY A 87 28.24 16.30 12.73
CA GLY A 87 26.86 16.75 12.88
C GLY A 87 25.88 16.08 11.91
N MET A 88 26.34 15.70 10.71
CA MET A 88 25.45 15.23 9.63
C MET A 88 24.97 13.78 9.84
N TRP A 89 25.76 12.98 10.57
CA TRP A 89 25.47 11.57 10.84
C TRP A 89 24.40 11.35 11.91
N ILE A 90 24.07 12.35 12.74
CA ILE A 90 22.94 12.32 13.68
C ILE A 90 21.59 12.51 12.96
N TYR A 91 21.57 13.24 11.84
CA TYR A 91 20.33 13.45 11.08
C TYR A 91 19.86 12.17 10.36
N ILE A 92 20.77 11.24 10.05
CA ILE A 92 20.45 9.97 9.41
C ILE A 92 19.54 9.10 10.31
N PRO A 93 19.90 8.78 11.57
CA PRO A 93 19.00 8.07 12.48
C PRO A 93 17.75 8.91 12.78
N CYS A 94 17.84 10.23 13.00
CA CYS A 94 16.65 11.05 13.21
C CYS A 94 15.66 10.99 12.03
N GLY A 95 16.15 10.98 10.78
CA GLY A 95 15.33 10.85 9.58
C GLY A 95 14.68 9.47 9.45
N ILE A 96 15.42 8.40 9.76
CA ILE A 96 14.88 7.03 9.76
C ILE A 96 13.76 6.89 10.79
N TRP A 97 13.92 7.48 11.97
CA TRP A 97 12.90 7.49 13.01
C TRP A 97 11.69 8.34 12.64
N ALA A 98 11.90 9.51 12.04
CA ALA A 98 10.83 10.41 11.59
C ALA A 98 9.92 9.79 10.53
N ILE A 99 10.43 8.86 9.70
CA ILE A 99 9.65 8.17 8.67
C ILE A 99 9.12 6.82 9.18
N GLY A 100 9.92 6.07 9.94
CA GLY A 100 9.54 4.74 10.44
C GLY A 100 8.40 4.77 11.45
N ILE A 101 8.41 5.71 12.40
CA ILE A 101 7.37 5.82 13.43
C ILE A 101 5.97 6.07 12.82
N PRO A 102 5.76 7.09 11.95
CA PRO A 102 4.43 7.33 11.39
C PRO A 102 3.92 6.15 10.55
N ILE A 103 4.80 5.42 9.84
CA ILE A 103 4.39 4.21 9.09
C ILE A 103 3.85 3.14 10.05
N VAL A 104 4.52 2.91 11.17
CA VAL A 104 4.08 1.93 12.19
C VAL A 104 2.78 2.40 12.85
N VAL A 105 2.67 3.68 13.20
CA VAL A 105 1.47 4.27 13.81
C VAL A 105 0.26 4.19 12.88
N ILE A 106 0.39 4.57 11.61
CA ILE A 106 -0.70 4.50 10.62
C ILE A 106 -1.15 3.04 10.44
N SER A 107 -0.20 2.11 10.40
CA SER A 107 -0.47 0.67 10.28
C SER A 107 -1.24 0.14 11.50
N PHE A 108 -0.88 0.57 12.72
CA PHE A 108 -1.59 0.21 13.95
C PHE A 108 -2.99 0.83 14.03
N LEU A 109 -3.12 2.13 13.78
CA LEU A 109 -4.41 2.82 13.81
C LEU A 109 -5.42 2.16 12.88
N ARG A 110 -4.98 1.76 11.70
CA ARG A 110 -5.83 1.10 10.73
C ARG A 110 -6.26 -0.29 11.16
N ARG A 111 -5.35 -1.07 11.75
CA ARG A 111 -5.66 -2.39 12.32
C ARG A 111 -6.67 -2.29 13.48
N VAL A 112 -6.49 -1.30 14.35
CA VAL A 112 -7.45 -1.01 15.45
C VAL A 112 -8.81 -0.62 14.89
N TRP A 113 -8.83 0.18 13.82
CA TRP A 113 -10.07 0.58 13.15
C TRP A 113 -10.84 -0.62 12.56
N GLN A 114 -10.13 -1.57 11.94
CA GLN A 114 -10.74 -2.81 11.44
C GLN A 114 -11.39 -3.63 12.56
N LEU A 115 -10.68 -3.83 13.68
CA LEU A 115 -11.22 -4.56 14.83
C LEU A 115 -12.46 -3.89 15.43
N ASN A 116 -12.54 -2.55 15.38
CA ASN A 116 -13.70 -1.80 15.87
C ASN A 116 -14.91 -1.89 14.91
N GLN A 117 -14.73 -2.28 13.65
CA GLN A 117 -15.85 -2.53 12.74
C GLN A 117 -16.43 -3.94 12.89
N GLU A 118 -15.71 -4.84 13.54
CA GLU A 118 -16.10 -6.25 13.77
C GLU A 118 -16.75 -6.47 15.15
N ALA A 119 -16.78 -5.46 16.02
CA ALA A 119 -17.31 -5.49 17.39
C ALA A 119 -18.63 -4.73 17.54
#